data_AF-A0A395RW94-F1
#
_entry.id   AF-A0A395RW94-F1
#
_cell.length_a   1.000
_cell.length_b   1.000
_cell.length_c   1.000
_cell.angle_alpha   90.00
_cell.angle_beta   90.00
_cell.angle_gamma   90.00
#
_symmetry.space_group_name_H-M   'P 1'
#
loop_
_entity.id
_entity.type
_entity.pdbx_description
1 polymer ?
#
loop_
_entity_poly.entity_id
_entity_poly.type
_entity_poly.pdbx_seq_one_letter_code
_entity_poly.pdbx_strand_id
1 'polypeptide(L)'
;MRSAVAVLLALANLSLVPAAPSPKLLDESVFEDAGTPTWKITVVEGEPPVEFNGTIQDVMKQLKVDYPEFARKAQEKIDAGIEAQELEDGASSSPEAQALKNLQKRDHNICFNFPVAREQYIRQGIQYLRGISGGLTVRAGPGACDRISCSGNSGIFVCNDNSTPFWIPAWDNVANAAQACNNECRRFCFDCGLQTGWWTSGQRFHDAKFNVIIREQSC
;
A
#
# COMPACT_ATOMS: atom_id res chain seq x y z
N MET A 1 -64.84 -47.99 9.95
CA MET A 1 -64.03 -47.34 8.88
C MET A 1 -63.47 -46.05 9.44
N ARG A 2 -62.16 -46.01 9.72
CA ARG A 2 -61.46 -44.88 10.33
C ARG A 2 -60.84 -44.06 9.19
N SER A 3 -61.03 -42.74 9.19
CA SER A 3 -60.25 -41.84 8.34
C SER A 3 -59.80 -40.67 9.20
N ALA A 4 -58.51 -40.61 9.50
CA ALA A 4 -57.87 -39.53 10.22
C ALA A 4 -57.04 -38.73 9.20
N VAL A 5 -57.39 -37.46 9.03
CA VAL A 5 -56.63 -36.52 8.18
C VAL A 5 -55.50 -35.95 9.04
N ALA A 6 -54.25 -36.23 8.66
CA ALA A 6 -53.07 -35.65 9.28
C ALA A 6 -52.68 -34.36 8.54
N VAL A 7 -52.71 -33.23 9.24
CA VAL A 7 -52.19 -31.94 8.76
C VAL A 7 -50.72 -31.85 9.18
N LEU A 8 -49.81 -31.85 8.20
CA LEU A 8 -48.38 -31.61 8.39
C LEU A 8 -48.10 -30.10 8.25
N LEU A 9 -47.89 -29.42 9.37
CA LEU A 9 -47.34 -28.06 9.42
C LEU A 9 -45.82 -28.14 9.38
N ALA A 10 -45.22 -27.83 8.24
CA ALA A 10 -43.77 -27.68 8.10
C ALA A 10 -43.34 -26.31 8.65
N LEU A 11 -42.71 -26.31 9.83
CA LEU A 11 -42.03 -25.13 10.38
C LEU A 11 -40.69 -24.95 9.65
N ALA A 12 -40.62 -23.97 8.75
CA ALA A 12 -39.37 -23.55 8.14
C ALA A 12 -38.55 -22.75 9.17
N ASN A 13 -37.51 -23.36 9.72
CA ASN A 13 -36.50 -22.65 10.51
C ASN A 13 -35.65 -21.79 9.56
N LEU A 14 -36.01 -20.52 9.39
CA LEU A 14 -35.12 -19.51 8.83
C LEU A 14 -34.07 -19.17 9.90
N SER A 15 -32.90 -19.81 9.82
CA SER A 15 -31.73 -19.33 10.54
C SER A 15 -31.32 -17.97 9.96
N LEU A 16 -31.49 -16.89 10.74
CA LEU A 16 -30.86 -15.61 10.44
C LEU A 16 -29.35 -15.81 10.54
N VAL A 17 -28.68 -15.91 9.39
CA VAL A 17 -27.24 -15.75 9.32
C VAL A 17 -26.96 -14.25 9.48
N PRO A 18 -26.19 -13.82 10.50
CA PRO A 18 -25.78 -12.42 10.58
C PRO A 18 -24.96 -12.10 9.32
N ALA A 19 -25.42 -11.11 8.55
CA ALA A 19 -24.66 -10.60 7.41
C ALA A 19 -23.32 -10.07 7.92
N ALA A 20 -22.22 -10.69 7.50
CA ALA A 20 -20.91 -10.12 7.72
C ALA A 20 -20.90 -8.72 7.08
N PRO A 21 -20.37 -7.68 7.76
CA PRO A 21 -20.26 -6.36 7.15
C PRO A 21 -19.42 -6.48 5.89
N SER A 22 -20.01 -6.17 4.72
CA SER A 22 -19.25 -6.07 3.48
C SER A 22 -18.13 -5.05 3.69
N PRO A 23 -16.89 -5.34 3.28
CA PRO A 23 -15.85 -4.32 3.25
C PRO A 23 -16.37 -3.17 2.40
N LYS A 24 -16.47 -1.97 2.98
CA LYS A 24 -16.80 -0.78 2.20
C LYS A 24 -15.68 -0.62 1.17
N LEU A 25 -15.98 -0.81 -0.11
CA LEU A 25 -15.09 -0.34 -1.16
C LEU A 25 -14.94 1.17 -0.98
N LEU A 26 -13.69 1.65 -0.93
CA LEU A 26 -13.41 3.08 -0.98
C LEU A 26 -13.87 3.61 -2.34
N ASP A 27 -14.56 4.75 -2.32
CA ASP A 27 -14.98 5.44 -3.54
C ASP A 27 -13.75 6.07 -4.23
N GLU A 28 -13.79 6.21 -5.55
CA GLU A 28 -12.68 6.78 -6.33
C GLU A 28 -12.33 8.20 -5.87
N SER A 29 -13.35 8.97 -5.46
CA SER A 29 -13.20 10.32 -4.90
C SER A 29 -12.22 10.39 -3.72
N VAL A 30 -12.10 9.31 -2.93
CA VAL A 30 -11.14 9.24 -1.80
C VAL A 30 -9.69 9.37 -2.29
N PHE A 31 -9.40 8.88 -3.50
CA PHE A 31 -8.06 8.90 -4.07
C PHE A 31 -7.79 10.17 -4.88
N GLU A 32 -8.82 10.73 -5.52
CA GLU A 32 -8.75 12.05 -6.18
C GLU A 32 -8.53 13.17 -5.17
N ASP A 33 -9.26 13.12 -4.04
CA ASP A 33 -9.18 14.08 -2.93
C ASP A 33 -8.14 13.67 -1.87
N ALA A 34 -7.27 12.70 -2.19
CA ALA A 34 -6.24 12.25 -1.28
C ALA A 34 -5.34 13.42 -0.85
N GLY A 35 -5.04 13.46 0.44
CA GLY A 35 -4.24 14.54 1.03
C GLY A 35 -2.81 14.54 0.53
N THR A 36 -2.19 15.71 0.67
CA THR A 36 -0.76 15.85 0.53
C THR A 36 -0.09 15.49 1.87
N PRO A 37 0.77 14.46 1.92
CA PRO A 37 1.44 14.08 3.15
C PRO A 37 2.50 15.12 3.55
N THR A 38 2.71 15.23 4.86
CA THR A 38 3.77 16.04 5.47
C THR A 38 4.82 15.12 6.10
N TRP A 39 6.08 15.37 5.74
CA TRP A 39 7.23 14.52 6.07
C TRP A 39 8.16 15.24 7.03
N LYS A 40 8.60 14.57 8.08
CA LYS A 40 9.63 15.07 9.00
C LYS A 40 10.92 14.31 8.76
N ILE A 41 11.91 14.98 8.16
CA ILE A 41 13.19 14.37 7.78
C ILE A 41 14.33 15.06 8.56
N THR A 42 15.12 14.26 9.26
CA THR A 42 16.38 14.71 9.84
C THR A 42 17.45 14.73 8.75
N VAL A 43 17.66 15.89 8.13
CA VAL A 43 18.63 16.09 7.03
C VAL A 43 20.06 16.29 7.53
N VAL A 44 20.23 16.86 8.73
CA VAL A 44 21.51 17.07 9.41
C VAL A 44 21.48 16.36 10.76
N GLU A 45 22.49 15.55 11.03
CA GLU A 45 22.57 14.81 12.29
C GLU A 45 22.69 15.77 13.48
N GLY A 46 21.85 15.56 14.50
CA GLY A 46 21.80 16.41 15.69
C GLY A 46 20.91 17.65 15.56
N GLU A 47 20.37 17.96 14.38
CA GLU A 47 19.44 19.08 14.17
C GLU A 47 17.98 18.63 14.21
N PRO A 48 17.04 19.56 14.51
CA PRO A 48 15.60 19.28 14.39
C PRO A 48 15.20 18.83 12.98
N PRO A 49 14.22 17.92 12.83
CA PRO A 49 13.72 17.52 11.51
C PRO A 49 13.13 18.70 10.74
N VAL A 50 13.37 18.71 9.42
CA VAL A 50 12.78 19.67 8.48
C VAL A 50 11.48 19.09 7.92
N GLU A 51 10.47 19.95 7.77
CA GLU A 51 9.16 19.57 7.22
C GLU A 51 9.12 19.74 5.69
N PHE A 52 8.69 18.70 4.99
CA PHE A 52 8.48 18.70 3.54
C PHE A 52 7.04 18.31 3.21
N ASN A 53 6.51 18.78 2.09
CA ASN A 53 5.16 18.47 1.63
C ASN A 53 5.19 17.90 0.21
N GLY A 54 4.27 16.99 -0.11
CA GLY A 54 4.16 16.37 -1.44
C GLY A 54 4.39 14.87 -1.38
N THR A 55 4.37 14.22 -2.55
CA THR A 55 4.75 12.80 -2.64
C THR A 55 6.23 12.62 -2.28
N ILE A 56 6.67 11.39 -2.01
CA ILE A 56 8.10 11.13 -1.77
C ILE A 56 9.00 11.55 -2.95
N GLN A 57 8.48 11.52 -4.18
CA GLN A 57 9.16 12.07 -5.35
C GLN A 57 9.27 13.60 -5.29
N ASP A 58 8.24 14.30 -4.82
CA ASP A 58 8.28 15.77 -4.65
C ASP A 58 9.20 16.18 -3.51
N VAL A 59 9.24 15.40 -2.43
CA VAL A 59 10.21 15.55 -1.34
C VAL A 59 11.64 15.39 -1.89
N MET A 60 11.91 14.39 -2.71
CA MET A 60 13.21 14.23 -3.35
C MET A 60 13.58 15.43 -4.24
N LYS A 61 12.62 16.03 -4.96
CA LYS A 61 12.86 17.26 -5.73
C LYS A 61 13.26 18.44 -4.83
N GLN A 62 12.56 18.63 -3.71
CA GLN A 62 12.89 19.66 -2.71
C GLN A 62 14.27 19.42 -2.10
N LEU A 63 14.56 18.20 -1.66
CA LEU A 63 15.87 17.82 -1.11
C LEU A 63 17.01 18.09 -2.10
N LYS A 64 16.82 17.85 -3.40
CA LYS A 64 17.84 18.14 -4.42
C LYS A 64 18.19 19.63 -4.52
N VAL A 65 17.26 20.52 -4.19
CA VAL A 65 17.45 21.97 -4.21
C VAL A 65 18.08 22.45 -2.90
N ASP A 66 17.46 22.10 -1.77
CA ASP A 66 17.80 22.69 -0.48
C ASP A 66 18.91 21.92 0.27
N TYR A 67 19.03 20.61 0.02
CA TYR A 67 19.94 19.69 0.72
C TYR A 67 20.65 18.73 -0.26
N PRO A 68 21.41 19.23 -1.24
CA PRO A 68 21.91 18.43 -2.37
C PRO A 68 22.79 17.24 -1.97
N GLU A 69 23.63 17.36 -0.92
CA GLU A 69 24.45 16.23 -0.43
C GLU A 69 23.61 15.12 0.21
N PHE A 70 22.57 15.49 0.96
CA PHE A 70 21.62 14.52 1.50
C PHE A 70 20.88 13.81 0.36
N ALA A 71 20.38 14.59 -0.61
CA ALA A 71 19.68 14.07 -1.78
C ALA A 71 20.55 13.13 -2.61
N ARG A 72 21.84 13.42 -2.78
CA ARG A 72 22.80 12.56 -3.48
C ARG A 72 22.91 11.19 -2.80
N LYS A 73 23.14 11.16 -1.49
CA LYS A 73 23.23 9.89 -0.73
C LYS A 73 21.92 9.11 -0.75
N ALA A 74 20.79 9.80 -0.64
CA ALA A 74 19.48 9.19 -0.75
C ALA A 74 19.26 8.60 -2.15
N GLN A 75 19.64 9.31 -3.21
CA GLN A 75 19.56 8.83 -4.59
C GLN A 75 20.44 7.59 -4.81
N GLU A 76 21.69 7.59 -4.32
CA GLU A 76 22.57 6.41 -4.39
C GLU A 76 21.94 5.17 -3.74
N LYS A 77 21.27 5.35 -2.59
CA LYS A 77 20.55 4.27 -1.91
C LYS A 77 19.32 3.79 -2.71
N ILE A 78 18.59 4.72 -3.33
CA ILE A 78 17.43 4.39 -4.17
C ILE A 78 17.89 3.59 -5.39
N ASP A 79 18.92 4.06 -6.08
CA ASP A 79 19.43 3.44 -7.30
C ASP A 79 19.95 2.03 -7.02
N ALA A 80 20.77 1.88 -5.96
CA ALA A 80 21.22 0.55 -5.51
C ALA A 80 20.05 -0.37 -5.12
N GLY A 81 18.99 0.18 -4.53
CA GLY A 81 17.78 -0.57 -4.18
C GLY A 81 16.97 -1.03 -5.40
N ILE A 82 16.92 -0.23 -6.46
CA ILE A 82 16.29 -0.58 -7.75
C ILE A 82 17.11 -1.67 -8.45
N GLU A 83 18.43 -1.50 -8.53
CA GLU A 83 19.34 -2.46 -9.15
C GLU A 83 19.28 -3.84 -8.47
N ALA A 84 19.33 -3.89 -7.14
CA ALA A 84 19.22 -5.14 -6.39
C ALA A 84 17.89 -5.86 -6.68
N GLN A 85 16.82 -5.08 -6.84
CA GLN A 85 15.50 -5.57 -7.15
C GLN A 85 15.40 -6.18 -8.57
N GLU A 86 16.04 -5.58 -9.56
CA GLU A 86 16.09 -6.12 -10.93
C GLU A 86 16.85 -7.45 -10.98
N LEU A 87 17.92 -7.59 -10.18
CA LEU A 87 18.66 -8.84 -10.04
C LEU A 87 17.82 -9.95 -9.39
N GLU A 88 17.00 -9.63 -8.37
CA GLU A 88 16.12 -10.59 -7.70
C GLU A 88 15.00 -11.13 -8.62
N ASP A 89 14.42 -10.30 -9.49
CA ASP A 89 13.37 -10.76 -10.42
C ASP A 89 13.90 -11.73 -11.50
N GLY A 90 15.22 -11.76 -11.73
CA GLY A 90 15.90 -12.74 -12.57
C GLY A 90 16.26 -14.05 -11.86
N ALA A 91 16.19 -14.10 -10.52
CA ALA A 91 16.53 -15.27 -9.72
C ALA A 91 15.25 -15.96 -9.21
N SER A 92 15.10 -17.26 -9.53
CA SER A 92 14.05 -18.09 -8.92
C SER A 92 14.15 -18.02 -7.40
N SER A 93 13.06 -17.65 -6.72
CA SER A 93 13.00 -17.45 -5.28
C SER A 93 13.68 -18.58 -4.50
N SER A 94 14.68 -18.25 -3.68
CA SER A 94 15.36 -19.25 -2.85
C SER A 94 14.43 -19.81 -1.77
N PRO A 95 14.71 -21.00 -1.22
CA PRO A 95 14.00 -21.55 -0.06
C PRO A 95 14.02 -20.62 1.16
N GLU A 96 15.07 -19.82 1.36
CA GLU A 96 15.14 -18.81 2.43
C GLU A 96 14.21 -17.61 2.18
N ALA A 97 14.06 -17.16 0.94
CA ALA A 97 13.07 -16.14 0.58
C ALA A 97 11.63 -16.64 0.79
N GLN A 98 11.39 -17.95 0.63
CA GLN A 98 10.13 -18.60 0.97
C GLN A 98 9.95 -18.78 2.49
N ALA A 99 11.02 -19.02 3.24
CA ALA A 99 10.97 -19.10 4.71
C ALA A 99 10.69 -17.73 5.35
N LEU A 100 11.17 -16.63 4.75
CA LEU A 100 10.85 -15.28 5.20
C LEU A 100 9.38 -14.89 4.97
N LYS A 101 8.71 -15.50 3.97
CA LYS A 101 7.24 -15.40 3.78
C LYS A 101 6.44 -16.07 4.89
N ASN A 102 7.08 -16.92 5.71
CA ASN A 102 6.48 -17.57 6.87
C ASN A 102 6.72 -16.82 8.18
N LEU A 103 7.37 -15.65 8.15
CA LEU A 103 7.31 -14.72 9.28
C LEU A 103 5.84 -14.34 9.49
N GLN A 104 5.39 -14.37 10.75
CA GLN A 104 3.98 -14.27 11.13
C GLN A 104 3.21 -13.28 10.25
N LYS A 105 2.11 -13.76 9.66
CA LYS A 105 1.15 -13.01 8.87
C LYS A 105 0.52 -11.93 9.75
N ARG A 106 1.23 -10.82 9.96
CA ARG A 106 0.58 -9.55 10.25
C ARG A 106 -0.17 -9.23 8.99
N ASP A 107 -1.43 -8.84 9.08
CA ASP A 107 -2.10 -8.08 8.02
C ASP A 107 -2.40 -8.88 6.73
N HIS A 108 -3.67 -8.91 6.32
CA HIS A 108 -4.08 -9.59 5.10
C HIS A 108 -4.06 -8.62 3.91
N ASN A 109 -3.74 -9.17 2.74
CA ASN A 109 -3.82 -8.45 1.48
C ASN A 109 -5.15 -8.77 0.80
N ILE A 110 -5.79 -7.76 0.22
CA ILE A 110 -6.84 -7.95 -0.77
C ILE A 110 -6.23 -7.51 -2.10
N CYS A 111 -6.19 -8.42 -3.07
CA CYS A 111 -5.59 -8.16 -4.38
C CYS A 111 -6.65 -7.83 -5.42
N PHE A 112 -6.29 -7.02 -6.40
CA PHE A 112 -7.13 -6.72 -7.57
C PHE A 112 -8.51 -6.13 -7.23
N ASN A 113 -8.59 -5.39 -6.13
CA ASN A 113 -9.80 -4.66 -5.73
C ASN A 113 -9.77 -3.17 -6.13
N PHE A 114 -8.74 -2.75 -6.87
CA PHE A 114 -8.58 -1.39 -7.43
C PHE A 114 -8.11 -1.47 -8.89
N PRO A 115 -8.20 -0.35 -9.65
CA PRO A 115 -7.54 -0.24 -10.95
C PRO A 115 -6.06 -0.62 -10.91
N VAL A 116 -5.61 -1.31 -11.95
CA VAL A 116 -4.30 -1.98 -11.99
C VAL A 116 -3.19 -1.01 -12.36
N ALA A 117 -2.16 -0.96 -11.51
CA ALA A 117 -0.96 -0.16 -11.73
C ALA A 117 0.12 -0.97 -12.45
N ARG A 118 1.01 -0.30 -13.18
CA ARG A 118 2.26 -0.93 -13.60
C ARG A 118 3.15 -1.15 -12.39
N GLU A 119 3.55 -2.40 -12.21
CA GLU A 119 4.24 -2.85 -11.01
C GLU A 119 5.62 -2.19 -10.84
N GLN A 120 6.34 -1.97 -11.92
CA GLN A 120 7.65 -1.31 -11.90
C GLN A 120 7.63 0.07 -11.18
N TYR A 121 6.57 0.85 -11.35
CA TYR A 121 6.46 2.18 -10.74
C TYR A 121 6.09 2.09 -9.26
N ILE A 122 5.33 1.06 -8.86
CA ILE A 122 5.10 0.74 -7.45
C ILE A 122 6.41 0.33 -6.78
N ARG A 123 7.24 -0.50 -7.42
CA ARG A 123 8.58 -0.86 -6.91
C ARG A 123 9.48 0.37 -6.76
N GLN A 124 9.52 1.24 -7.77
CA GLN A 124 10.27 2.50 -7.67
C GLN A 124 9.78 3.36 -6.50
N GLY A 125 8.46 3.52 -6.33
CA GLY A 125 7.90 4.23 -5.17
C GLY A 125 8.34 3.63 -3.84
N ILE A 126 8.38 2.29 -3.71
CA ILE A 126 8.90 1.58 -2.54
C ILE A 126 10.38 1.92 -2.30
N GLN A 127 11.20 1.99 -3.35
CA GLN A 127 12.62 2.34 -3.18
C GLN A 127 12.83 3.80 -2.78
N TYR A 128 12.04 4.73 -3.32
CA TYR A 128 12.07 6.13 -2.85
C TYR A 128 11.77 6.23 -1.35
N LEU A 129 10.77 5.48 -0.87
CA LEU A 129 10.45 5.44 0.56
C LEU A 129 11.58 4.88 1.40
N ARG A 130 12.30 3.86 0.93
CA ARG A 130 13.47 3.29 1.63
C ARG A 130 14.69 4.19 1.56
N GLY A 131 14.80 5.00 0.51
CA GLY A 131 15.94 5.89 0.25
C GLY A 131 16.05 7.04 1.24
N ILE A 132 14.92 7.54 1.72
CA ILE A 132 14.82 8.68 2.63
C ILE A 132 14.32 8.14 3.97
N SER A 133 14.87 8.57 5.10
CA SER A 133 14.43 8.13 6.43
C SER A 133 13.73 9.24 7.21
N GLY A 134 12.75 8.86 8.05
CA GLY A 134 12.01 9.76 8.93
C GLY A 134 10.60 9.27 9.24
N GLY A 135 9.76 10.19 9.74
CA GLY A 135 8.37 9.89 10.14
C GLY A 135 7.30 10.62 9.32
N LEU A 136 6.14 9.97 9.20
CA LEU A 136 4.96 10.47 8.47
C LEU A 136 3.82 10.72 9.45
N THR A 137 3.15 11.86 9.33
CA THR A 137 1.86 12.09 10.03
C THR A 137 0.73 11.85 9.05
N VAL A 138 -0.20 10.96 9.41
CA VAL A 138 -1.38 10.66 8.61
C VAL A 138 -2.59 11.33 9.25
N ARG A 139 -3.40 12.01 8.44
CA ARG A 139 -4.59 12.74 8.92
C ARG A 139 -5.63 11.81 9.54
N ALA A 140 -6.51 12.37 10.37
CA ALA A 140 -7.62 11.62 10.97
C ALA A 140 -8.56 11.07 9.89
N GLY A 141 -8.95 9.81 10.02
CA GLY A 141 -9.99 9.18 9.23
C GLY A 141 -11.38 9.24 9.90
N PRO A 142 -12.28 8.28 9.60
CA PRO A 142 -12.06 7.07 8.79
C PRO A 142 -12.01 7.36 7.27
N GLY A 143 -11.18 6.61 6.54
CA GLY A 143 -11.09 6.70 5.08
C GLY A 143 -10.30 7.91 4.56
N ALA A 144 -9.56 8.61 5.42
CA ALA A 144 -8.65 9.67 4.98
C ALA A 144 -7.38 9.04 4.44
N CYS A 145 -7.15 9.18 3.13
CA CYS A 145 -5.95 8.72 2.47
C CYS A 145 -5.01 9.88 2.16
N ASP A 146 -3.72 9.64 2.29
CA ASP A 146 -2.68 10.54 1.82
C ASP A 146 -1.88 9.84 0.70
N ARG A 147 -1.61 10.57 -0.38
CA ARG A 147 -0.89 10.04 -1.54
C ARG A 147 0.61 10.09 -1.29
N ILE A 148 1.17 8.95 -0.92
CA ILE A 148 2.55 8.82 -0.45
C ILE A 148 3.54 8.80 -1.62
N SER A 149 3.19 8.13 -2.71
CA SER A 149 4.00 8.06 -3.91
C SER A 149 3.12 8.13 -5.15
N CYS A 150 3.61 8.78 -6.19
CA CYS A 150 2.95 8.82 -7.50
C CYS A 150 4.02 8.89 -8.60
N SER A 151 4.05 7.88 -9.47
CA SER A 151 4.88 7.89 -10.68
C SER A 151 4.30 6.97 -11.75
N GLY A 152 4.42 7.37 -13.02
CA GLY A 152 4.08 6.49 -14.16
C GLY A 152 2.66 5.94 -14.14
N ASN A 153 1.69 6.75 -13.69
CA ASN A 153 0.30 6.37 -13.44
C ASN A 153 0.08 5.29 -12.35
N SER A 154 1.02 5.16 -11.42
CA SER A 154 0.95 4.24 -10.29
C SER A 154 1.08 4.99 -8.97
N GLY A 155 0.19 4.71 -8.02
CA GLY A 155 0.12 5.37 -6.73
C GLY A 155 0.28 4.41 -5.55
N ILE A 156 0.95 4.91 -4.51
CA ILE A 156 0.98 4.29 -3.16
C ILE A 156 0.27 5.25 -2.21
N PHE A 157 -0.70 4.74 -1.46
CA PHE A 157 -1.49 5.49 -0.50
C PHE A 157 -1.38 4.88 0.89
N VAL A 158 -1.48 5.74 1.91
CA VAL A 158 -1.71 5.33 3.29
C VAL A 158 -3.07 5.89 3.69
N CYS A 159 -3.97 5.02 4.11
CA CYS A 159 -5.30 5.40 4.57
C CYS A 159 -5.44 5.13 6.05
N ASN A 160 -5.93 6.11 6.79
CA ASN A 160 -6.22 6.00 8.20
C ASN A 160 -7.70 5.63 8.40
N ASP A 161 -7.94 4.50 9.07
CA ASP A 161 -9.29 4.08 9.46
C ASP A 161 -9.61 4.47 10.91
N ASN A 162 -8.67 5.08 11.64
CA ASN A 162 -8.91 5.68 12.95
C ASN A 162 -9.58 7.05 12.84
N SER A 163 -10.38 7.42 13.83
CA SER A 163 -10.97 8.77 13.94
C SER A 163 -9.99 9.85 14.40
N THR A 164 -8.72 9.49 14.65
CA THR A 164 -7.67 10.38 15.14
C THR A 164 -6.46 10.32 14.21
N PRO A 165 -5.69 11.42 14.06
CA PRO A 165 -4.42 11.35 13.34
C PRO A 165 -3.49 10.37 14.02
N PHE A 166 -2.59 9.76 13.26
CA PHE A 166 -1.53 8.94 13.83
C PHE A 166 -0.20 9.23 13.16
N TRP A 167 0.86 8.95 13.91
CA TRP A 167 2.22 9.15 13.47
C TRP A 167 2.88 7.79 13.20
N ILE A 168 3.47 7.67 12.02
CA ILE A 168 4.30 6.53 11.64
C ILE A 168 5.75 6.95 11.88
N PRO A 169 6.45 6.37 12.88
CA PRO A 169 7.82 6.78 13.24
C PRO A 169 8.84 6.54 12.13
N ALA A 170 8.62 5.49 11.34
CA ALA A 170 9.45 5.11 10.22
C ALA A 170 8.53 4.69 9.06
N TRP A 171 8.49 5.47 7.98
CA TRP A 171 7.71 5.10 6.79
C TRP A 171 8.30 3.89 6.05
N ASP A 172 9.43 3.35 6.49
CA ASP A 172 9.87 1.99 6.14
C ASP A 172 8.75 0.95 6.40
N ASN A 173 7.90 1.17 7.40
CA ASN A 173 6.72 0.34 7.62
C ASN A 173 5.72 0.42 6.46
N VAL A 174 5.54 1.60 5.86
CA VAL A 174 4.71 1.79 4.66
C VAL A 174 5.35 1.12 3.45
N ALA A 175 6.67 1.28 3.27
CA ALA A 175 7.42 0.62 2.20
C ALA A 175 7.32 -0.91 2.30
N ASN A 176 7.45 -1.46 3.51
CA ASN A 176 7.31 -2.90 3.78
C ASN A 176 5.89 -3.39 3.53
N ALA A 177 4.88 -2.61 3.90
CA ALA A 177 3.48 -2.92 3.62
C ALA A 177 3.17 -2.94 2.12
N ALA A 178 3.59 -1.90 1.39
CA ALA A 178 3.45 -1.82 -0.06
C ALA A 178 4.20 -2.97 -0.76
N GLN A 179 5.41 -3.31 -0.31
CA GLN A 179 6.18 -4.44 -0.84
C GLN A 179 5.47 -5.77 -0.60
N ALA A 180 4.94 -6.01 0.60
CA ALA A 180 4.21 -7.23 0.93
C ALA A 180 2.94 -7.38 0.07
N CYS A 181 2.19 -6.28 -0.09
CA CYS A 181 1.03 -6.24 -0.99
C CYS A 181 1.45 -6.52 -2.43
N ASN A 182 2.49 -5.86 -2.93
CA ASN A 182 2.97 -6.05 -4.29
C ASN A 182 3.44 -7.49 -4.56
N ASN A 183 4.17 -8.09 -3.62
CA ASN A 183 4.69 -9.44 -3.75
C ASN A 183 3.58 -10.50 -3.85
N GLU A 184 2.45 -10.28 -3.18
CA GLU A 184 1.30 -11.18 -3.22
C GLU A 184 0.36 -10.88 -4.39
N CYS A 185 0.18 -9.60 -4.72
CA CYS A 185 -0.83 -9.16 -5.68
C CYS A 185 -0.30 -8.89 -7.09
N ARG A 186 1.00 -9.00 -7.36
CA ARG A 186 1.52 -8.82 -8.72
C ARG A 186 1.20 -10.02 -9.62
N ARG A 187 0.83 -9.74 -10.86
CA ARG A 187 0.59 -10.72 -11.91
C ARG A 187 1.26 -10.29 -13.21
N PHE A 188 1.96 -11.23 -13.84
CA PHE A 188 2.43 -11.02 -15.21
C PHE A 188 1.26 -11.17 -16.17
N CYS A 189 1.10 -10.19 -17.04
CA CYS A 189 0.12 -10.21 -18.12
C CYS A 189 0.84 -10.27 -19.47
N PHE A 190 0.47 -11.26 -20.27
CA PHE A 190 0.80 -11.33 -21.69
C PHE A 190 -0.48 -11.10 -22.49
N ASP A 191 -0.52 -10.04 -23.30
CA ASP A 191 -1.63 -9.74 -24.22
C ASP A 191 -3.05 -9.74 -23.60
N CYS A 192 -3.19 -9.24 -22.36
CA CYS A 192 -4.48 -9.16 -21.68
C CYS A 192 -5.24 -7.84 -21.96
N GLY A 193 -5.05 -7.23 -23.13
CA GLY A 193 -5.56 -5.90 -23.46
C GLY A 193 -4.84 -4.74 -22.74
N LEU A 194 -3.76 -5.06 -22.03
CA LEU A 194 -2.81 -4.14 -21.42
C LEU A 194 -1.43 -4.33 -22.06
N GLN A 195 -0.49 -3.41 -21.80
CA GLN A 195 0.90 -3.62 -22.20
C GLN A 195 1.48 -4.85 -21.49
N THR A 196 2.18 -5.71 -22.24
CA THR A 196 2.87 -6.89 -21.67
C THR A 196 3.81 -6.46 -20.56
N GLY A 197 3.66 -7.07 -19.38
CA GLY A 197 4.46 -6.71 -18.22
C GLY A 197 3.85 -7.17 -16.89
N TRP A 198 4.47 -6.75 -15.80
CA TRP A 198 3.97 -6.97 -14.45
C TRP A 198 2.99 -5.87 -14.04
N TRP A 199 1.83 -6.30 -13.56
CA TRP A 199 0.74 -5.44 -13.09
C TRP A 199 0.38 -5.81 -11.67
N THR A 200 -0.06 -4.82 -10.90
CA THR A 200 -0.35 -5.00 -9.48
C THR A 200 -1.48 -4.07 -9.04
N SER A 201 -2.26 -4.50 -8.07
CA SER A 201 -3.17 -3.65 -7.32
C SER A 201 -3.60 -4.37 -6.06
N GLY A 202 -3.84 -3.63 -4.99
CA GLY A 202 -4.34 -4.21 -3.76
C GLY A 202 -4.27 -3.27 -2.58
N GLN A 203 -4.74 -3.79 -1.46
CA GLN A 203 -4.68 -3.15 -0.15
C GLN A 203 -4.20 -4.12 0.90
N ARG A 204 -3.42 -3.59 1.84
CA ARG A 204 -2.93 -4.32 3.02
C ARG A 204 -3.41 -3.64 4.28
N PHE A 205 -4.15 -4.36 5.12
CA PHE A 205 -4.72 -3.83 6.37
C PHE A 205 -3.86 -4.09 7.58
N HIS A 206 -3.57 -3.06 8.36
CA HIS A 206 -2.81 -3.18 9.60
C HIS A 206 -3.69 -3.19 10.86
N ASP A 207 -3.28 -3.97 11.88
CA ASP A 207 -3.96 -4.03 13.19
C ASP A 207 -4.16 -2.66 13.85
N ALA A 208 -3.29 -1.69 13.56
CA ALA A 208 -3.40 -0.31 14.01
C ALA A 208 -4.46 0.53 13.26
N LYS A 209 -5.37 -0.13 12.51
CA LYS A 209 -6.45 0.48 11.73
C LYS A 209 -5.96 1.53 10.73
N PHE A 210 -4.93 1.16 9.99
CA PHE A 210 -4.55 1.86 8.78
C PHE A 210 -4.32 0.83 7.69
N ASN A 211 -4.36 1.25 6.45
CA ASN A 211 -4.07 0.37 5.33
C ASN A 211 -3.16 1.06 4.31
N VAL A 212 -2.42 0.23 3.57
CA VAL A 212 -1.57 0.68 2.47
C VAL A 212 -2.15 0.15 1.18
N ILE A 213 -2.39 1.06 0.24
CA ILE A 213 -3.04 0.76 -1.04
C ILE A 213 -2.05 1.00 -2.18
N ILE A 214 -1.97 0.05 -3.10
CA ILE A 214 -1.26 0.18 -4.37
C ILE A 214 -2.28 0.06 -5.50
N ARG A 215 -2.31 1.05 -6.40
CA ARG A 215 -3.29 1.12 -7.49
C ARG A 215 -2.82 2.02 -8.62
N GLU A 216 -3.52 1.96 -9.75
CA GLU A 216 -3.41 2.99 -10.78
C GLU A 216 -3.80 4.36 -10.21
N GLN A 217 -3.08 5.40 -10.58
CA GLN A 217 -3.37 6.76 -10.15
C GLN A 217 -2.76 7.75 -11.15
N SER A 218 -3.52 8.74 -11.61
CA SER A 218 -2.95 9.83 -12.41
C SER A 218 -1.94 10.64 -11.57
N CYS A 219 -0.75 10.77 -12.15
CA CYS A 219 0.38 11.61 -11.71
C CYS A 219 0.73 12.55 -12.87
#